data_AF-A0A293M1S9-F1
#
_entry.id   AF-A0A293M1S9-F1
#
_cell.length_a   1.000
_cell.length_b   1.000
_cell.length_c   1.000
_cell.angle_alpha   90.00
_cell.angle_beta   90.00
_cell.angle_gamma   90.00
#
_symmetry.space_group_name_H-M   'P 1'
#
loop_
_entity.id
_entity.type
_entity.pdbx_description
1 polymer ?
#
loop_
_entity_poly.entity_id
_entity_poly.type
_entity_poly.pdbx_seq_one_letter_code
_entity_poly.pdbx_strand_id
1 'polypeptide(L)'
;MWRLWSISLTSLLARDFVDGNFTVLLRYDTDTPMENGRPTKSIIITLKDNVIELFPAKGAVYLNSQPVELPVPGEHLRITRSHDVITIERRHHLKLSCYLYHDVCVLSVSGWYFGKTAGLLGTFNNEPSDDLMRPRGGLVDNVGQFVKKWEVERGCKGPVRVIHDRATEGSLCHLYFKKGDSPLVPGFWKESPRHRRDMCLRETAGLARPEGAGLLEGIS
;
A
#
# COMPACT_ATOMS: atom_id res chain seq x y z
N MET A 1 5.38 -31.10 -19.49
CA MET A 1 3.93 -31.31 -19.38
C MET A 1 3.47 -30.81 -18.00
N TRP A 2 2.93 -29.57 -17.96
CA TRP A 2 2.09 -28.89 -16.93
C TRP A 2 2.58 -28.85 -15.46
N ARG A 3 2.64 -27.71 -14.74
CA ARG A 3 1.68 -26.60 -14.63
C ARG A 3 2.39 -25.28 -14.22
N LEU A 4 2.28 -24.23 -15.02
CA LEU A 4 2.58 -22.84 -14.63
C LEU A 4 1.30 -22.23 -14.03
N TRP A 5 1.10 -22.35 -12.72
CA TRP A 5 0.18 -21.43 -12.04
C TRP A 5 1.05 -20.28 -11.59
N SER A 6 0.98 -19.14 -12.28
CA SER A 6 1.49 -17.89 -11.72
C SER A 6 0.72 -17.64 -10.43
N ILE A 7 1.38 -17.74 -9.28
CA ILE A 7 0.80 -17.45 -7.98
C ILE A 7 0.83 -15.94 -7.85
N SER A 8 -0.32 -15.32 -8.12
CA SER A 8 -0.54 -13.91 -7.80
C SER A 8 -1.53 -13.79 -6.64
N LEU A 9 -1.27 -12.83 -5.76
CA LEU A 9 -2.16 -12.50 -4.66
C LEU A 9 -2.82 -11.16 -4.97
N THR A 10 -4.13 -11.19 -5.21
CA THR A 10 -4.92 -10.00 -5.48
C THR A 10 -5.79 -9.64 -4.27
N SER A 11 -5.59 -8.45 -3.71
CA SER A 11 -6.32 -7.92 -2.55
C SER A 11 -7.13 -6.69 -2.91
N LEU A 12 -8.35 -6.57 -2.35
CA LEU A 12 -9.22 -5.42 -2.55
C LEU A 12 -8.85 -4.26 -1.62
N LEU A 13 -8.30 -3.17 -2.19
CA LEU A 13 -7.96 -1.98 -1.41
C LEU A 13 -9.19 -1.13 -1.09
N ALA A 14 -9.96 -0.78 -2.13
CA ALA A 14 -11.18 0.00 -1.98
C ALA A 14 -12.11 -0.24 -3.17
N ARG A 15 -13.40 -0.37 -2.92
CA ARG A 15 -14.44 -0.39 -3.95
C ARG A 15 -15.62 0.44 -3.50
N ASP A 16 -16.23 1.16 -4.43
CA ASP A 16 -17.56 1.72 -4.26
C ASP A 16 -18.59 0.58 -4.30
N PHE A 17 -19.10 0.21 -3.13
CA PHE A 17 -20.06 -0.90 -2.98
C PHE A 17 -21.51 -0.47 -3.18
N VAL A 18 -21.77 0.83 -3.27
CA VAL A 18 -23.12 1.38 -3.45
C VAL A 18 -23.41 1.55 -4.93
N ASP A 19 -22.57 2.31 -5.64
CA ASP A 19 -22.84 2.71 -7.03
C ASP A 19 -21.93 1.97 -8.04
N GLY A 20 -20.92 1.24 -7.57
CA GLY A 20 -20.00 0.48 -8.43
C GLY A 20 -19.12 1.34 -9.33
N ASN A 21 -18.85 2.61 -8.97
CA ASN A 21 -18.15 3.55 -9.84
C ASN A 21 -16.65 3.25 -10.00
N PHE A 22 -16.02 2.62 -9.02
CA PHE A 22 -14.61 2.24 -9.08
C PHE A 22 -14.28 1.01 -8.22
N THR A 23 -13.16 0.36 -8.54
CA THR A 23 -12.51 -0.66 -7.70
C THR A 23 -11.01 -0.50 -7.81
N VAL A 24 -10.31 -0.59 -6.68
CA VAL A 24 -8.86 -0.51 -6.59
C VAL A 24 -8.34 -1.81 -5.99
N LEU A 25 -7.47 -2.50 -6.71
CA LEU A 25 -6.86 -3.76 -6.31
C LEU A 25 -5.35 -3.59 -6.18
N LEU A 26 -4.77 -4.34 -5.25
CA LEU A 26 -3.34 -4.56 -5.14
C LEU A 26 -3.05 -6.00 -5.55
N ARG A 27 -2.19 -6.18 -6.55
CA ARG A 27 -1.74 -7.50 -6.97
C ARG A 27 -0.26 -7.65 -6.67
N TYR A 28 0.10 -8.69 -5.93
CA TYR A 28 1.48 -9.14 -5.80
C TYR A 28 1.73 -10.29 -6.75
N ASP A 29 2.83 -10.24 -7.48
CA ASP A 29 3.35 -11.39 -8.22
C ASP A 29 4.38 -12.08 -7.33
N THR A 30 4.07 -13.29 -6.86
CA THR A 30 4.97 -14.01 -5.93
C THR A 30 5.96 -14.92 -6.62
N ASP A 31 5.84 -15.08 -7.95
CA ASP A 31 6.74 -15.92 -8.74
C ASP A 31 7.84 -15.10 -9.43
N THR A 32 7.63 -13.79 -9.58
CA THR A 32 8.67 -12.89 -10.06
C THR A 32 9.73 -12.61 -8.99
N PRO A 33 11.02 -12.59 -9.37
CA PRO A 33 12.09 -12.16 -8.48
C PRO A 33 11.81 -10.75 -7.93
N MET A 34 12.29 -10.49 -6.71
CA MET A 34 12.20 -9.15 -6.13
C MET A 34 12.90 -8.13 -7.05
N GLU A 35 12.19 -7.10 -7.45
CA GLU A 35 12.73 -5.99 -8.25
C GLU A 35 13.28 -4.94 -7.28
N ASN A 36 14.59 -4.66 -7.34
CA ASN A 36 15.29 -3.78 -6.38
C ASN A 36 15.10 -4.19 -4.90
N GLY A 37 15.03 -5.50 -4.63
CA GLY A 37 14.80 -6.02 -3.27
C GLY A 37 13.39 -5.80 -2.73
N ARG A 38 12.41 -5.45 -3.60
CA ARG A 38 10.99 -5.30 -3.25
C ARG A 38 10.13 -6.33 -3.99
N PRO A 39 9.03 -6.82 -3.39
CA PRO A 39 8.09 -7.67 -4.09
C PRO A 39 7.50 -6.95 -5.31
N THR A 40 7.44 -7.63 -6.45
CA THR A 40 6.77 -7.09 -7.63
C THR A 40 5.28 -6.96 -7.35
N LYS A 41 4.76 -5.76 -7.57
CA LYS A 41 3.34 -5.45 -7.37
C LYS A 41 2.79 -4.57 -8.49
N SER A 42 1.48 -4.69 -8.71
CA SER A 42 0.71 -3.76 -9.52
C SER A 42 -0.50 -3.23 -8.76
N ILE A 43 -0.92 -2.02 -9.11
CA ILE A 43 -2.15 -1.40 -8.61
C ILE A 43 -3.10 -1.29 -9.78
N ILE A 44 -4.29 -1.87 -9.63
CA ILE A 44 -5.28 -1.95 -10.68
C ILE A 44 -6.47 -1.09 -10.28
N ILE A 45 -6.83 -0.13 -11.14
CA ILE A 45 -8.02 0.70 -10.99
C ILE A 45 -9.01 0.29 -12.10
N THR A 46 -10.12 -0.31 -11.70
CA THR A 46 -11.26 -0.57 -12.58
C THR A 46 -12.26 0.57 -12.45
N LEU A 47 -12.51 1.25 -13.56
CA LEU A 47 -13.58 2.22 -13.74
C LEU A 47 -14.68 1.59 -14.61
N LYS A 48 -15.76 2.33 -14.88
CA LYS A 48 -16.86 1.85 -15.76
C LYS A 48 -16.37 1.51 -17.17
N ASP A 49 -15.51 2.36 -17.73
CA ASP A 49 -15.11 2.27 -19.14
C ASP A 49 -13.63 1.91 -19.34
N ASN A 50 -12.84 1.90 -18.26
CA ASN A 50 -11.39 1.77 -18.34
C ASN A 50 -10.85 0.88 -17.21
N VAL A 51 -9.84 0.08 -17.53
CA VAL A 51 -9.00 -0.63 -16.56
C VAL A 51 -7.59 -0.09 -16.68
N ILE A 52 -7.07 0.44 -15.57
CA ILE A 52 -5.70 0.97 -15.49
C ILE A 52 -4.90 0.03 -14.59
N GLU A 53 -3.74 -0.44 -15.05
CA GLU A 53 -2.80 -1.21 -14.24
C GLU A 53 -1.44 -0.50 -14.21
N LEU A 54 -1.01 -0.10 -13.01
CA LEU A 54 0.26 0.56 -12.75
C LEU A 54 1.23 -0.43 -12.12
N PHE A 55 2.45 -0.52 -12.67
CA PHE A 55 3.58 -1.26 -12.11
C PHE A 55 4.61 -0.27 -11.55
N PRO A 56 4.60 0.06 -10.23
CA PRO A 56 5.45 1.10 -9.67
C PRO A 56 6.95 0.83 -9.87
N ALA A 57 7.40 -0.40 -9.67
CA ALA A 57 8.82 -0.76 -9.80
C ALA A 57 9.38 -0.48 -11.21
N LYS A 58 8.53 -0.67 -12.24
CA LYS A 58 8.87 -0.44 -13.65
C LYS A 58 8.55 0.98 -14.12
N GLY A 59 7.79 1.75 -13.32
CA GLY A 59 7.20 3.02 -13.75
C GLY A 59 6.30 2.89 -14.99
N ALA A 60 5.73 1.71 -15.22
CA ALA A 60 4.96 1.37 -16.42
C ALA A 60 3.45 1.40 -16.13
N VAL A 61 2.67 1.87 -17.10
CA VAL A 61 1.20 1.93 -17.01
C VAL A 61 0.59 1.23 -18.21
N TYR A 62 -0.44 0.45 -17.95
CA TYR A 62 -1.29 -0.17 -18.95
C TYR A 62 -2.70 0.42 -18.85
N LEU A 63 -3.28 0.77 -19.99
CA LEU A 63 -4.67 1.16 -20.14
C LEU A 63 -5.37 0.12 -21.00
N ASN A 64 -6.39 -0.54 -20.46
CA ASN A 64 -7.14 -1.60 -21.14
C ASN A 64 -6.20 -2.69 -21.70
N SER A 65 -5.26 -3.14 -20.86
CA SER A 65 -4.23 -4.14 -21.18
C SER A 65 -3.20 -3.75 -22.25
N GLN A 66 -3.24 -2.52 -22.75
CA GLN A 66 -2.24 -1.98 -23.67
C GLN A 66 -1.25 -1.07 -22.92
N PRO A 67 0.06 -1.21 -23.13
CA PRO A 67 1.02 -0.28 -22.55
C PRO A 67 0.80 1.12 -23.11
N VAL A 68 0.90 2.15 -22.27
CA VAL A 68 0.75 3.54 -22.67
C VAL A 68 1.95 4.38 -22.28
N GLU A 69 2.30 5.31 -23.15
CA GLU A 69 3.27 6.36 -22.85
C GLU A 69 2.60 7.50 -22.06
N LEU A 70 3.33 8.08 -21.11
CA LEU A 70 2.82 9.16 -20.27
C LEU A 70 3.33 10.52 -20.77
N PRO A 71 2.51 11.58 -20.77
CA PRO A 71 1.17 11.64 -20.21
C PRO A 71 0.08 11.07 -21.14
N VAL A 72 -0.96 10.49 -20.54
CA VAL A 72 -2.25 10.25 -21.20
C VAL A 72 -3.17 11.43 -20.83
N PRO A 73 -3.34 12.42 -21.72
CA PRO A 73 -4.24 13.53 -21.48
C PRO A 73 -5.70 13.08 -21.60
N GLY A 74 -6.58 13.74 -20.87
CA GLY A 74 -8.01 13.51 -20.98
C GLY A 74 -8.79 14.37 -20.01
N GLU A 75 -10.01 14.72 -20.40
CA GLU A 75 -10.92 15.50 -19.57
C GLU A 75 -11.47 14.66 -18.40
N HIS A 76 -11.70 13.36 -18.65
CA HIS A 76 -12.34 12.47 -17.69
C HIS A 76 -11.35 11.61 -16.90
N LEU A 77 -10.29 11.17 -17.58
CA LEU A 77 -9.21 10.36 -17.05
C LEU A 77 -7.90 11.00 -17.51
N ARG A 78 -7.02 11.28 -16.57
CA ARG A 78 -5.70 11.83 -16.84
C ARG A 78 -4.66 10.99 -16.13
N ILE A 79 -3.63 10.58 -16.86
CA ILE A 79 -2.50 9.84 -16.31
C ILE A 79 -1.23 10.62 -16.63
N THR A 80 -0.51 11.04 -15.59
CA THR A 80 0.67 11.90 -15.73
C THR A 80 1.80 11.38 -14.90
N ARG A 81 3.02 11.59 -15.39
CA ARG A 81 4.25 11.41 -14.61
C ARG A 81 4.93 12.76 -14.42
N SER A 82 5.32 13.05 -13.18
CA SER A 82 6.21 14.16 -12.85
C SER A 82 7.30 13.61 -11.94
N HIS A 83 8.55 13.66 -12.41
CA HIS A 83 9.69 13.06 -11.71
C HIS A 83 9.44 11.57 -11.36
N ASP A 84 9.49 11.25 -10.07
CA ASP A 84 9.25 9.92 -9.49
C ASP A 84 7.79 9.71 -9.09
N VAL A 85 6.85 10.58 -9.50
CA VAL A 85 5.44 10.46 -9.14
C VAL A 85 4.60 10.18 -10.37
N ILE A 86 3.91 9.04 -10.38
CA ILE A 86 2.83 8.74 -11.34
C ILE A 86 1.50 9.06 -10.67
N THR A 87 0.68 9.85 -11.34
CA THR A 87 -0.66 10.23 -10.89
C THR A 87 -1.71 9.77 -11.89
N ILE A 88 -2.72 9.06 -11.41
CA ILE A 88 -3.94 8.68 -12.14
C ILE A 88 -5.10 9.43 -11.51
N GLU A 89 -5.78 10.29 -12.27
CA GLU A 89 -6.86 11.14 -11.78
C GLU A 89 -8.12 10.99 -12.65
N ARG A 90 -9.28 10.78 -12.00
CA ARG A 90 -10.59 10.74 -12.65
C ARG A 90 -11.49 11.87 -12.15
N ARG A 91 -11.71 12.90 -12.97
CA ARG A 91 -12.59 14.08 -12.72
C ARG A 91 -12.69 14.53 -11.25
N HIS A 92 -11.56 14.60 -10.55
CA HIS A 92 -11.48 14.94 -9.11
C HIS A 92 -12.22 14.00 -8.13
N HIS A 93 -12.84 12.92 -8.59
CA HIS A 93 -13.51 11.93 -7.75
C HIS A 93 -12.55 10.91 -7.13
N LEU A 94 -11.49 10.59 -7.87
CA LEU A 94 -10.50 9.58 -7.53
C LEU A 94 -9.13 10.05 -8.01
N LYS A 95 -8.13 9.99 -7.13
CA LYS A 95 -6.74 10.27 -7.47
C LYS A 95 -5.84 9.24 -6.79
N LEU A 96 -5.05 8.52 -7.59
CA LEU A 96 -3.96 7.68 -7.10
C LEU A 96 -2.65 8.39 -7.42
N SER A 97 -1.83 8.67 -6.41
CA SER A 97 -0.47 9.19 -6.58
C SER A 97 0.53 8.20 -6.01
N CYS A 98 1.41 7.67 -6.87
CA CYS A 98 2.44 6.70 -6.50
C CYS A 98 3.83 7.32 -6.62
N TYR A 99 4.52 7.37 -5.49
CA TYR A 99 5.90 7.85 -5.34
C TYR A 99 6.84 6.65 -5.54
N LEU A 100 7.37 6.52 -6.75
CA LEU A 100 8.09 5.32 -7.21
C LEU A 100 9.36 5.07 -6.40
N TYR A 101 10.07 6.12 -5.98
CA TYR A 101 11.27 5.99 -5.16
C TYR A 101 10.96 5.36 -3.79
N HIS A 102 9.92 5.86 -3.12
CA HIS A 102 9.50 5.39 -1.80
C HIS A 102 8.63 4.12 -1.83
N ASP A 103 8.16 3.70 -3.00
CA ASP A 103 7.21 2.59 -3.19
C ASP A 103 5.91 2.75 -2.38
N VAL A 104 5.47 4.01 -2.24
CA VAL A 104 4.25 4.43 -1.53
C VAL A 104 3.24 4.96 -2.52
N CYS A 105 1.99 4.54 -2.37
CA CYS A 105 0.87 5.06 -3.13
C CYS A 105 -0.22 5.60 -2.21
N VAL A 106 -0.75 6.76 -2.57
CA VAL A 106 -1.80 7.46 -1.83
C VAL A 106 -3.06 7.49 -2.70
N LEU A 107 -4.13 6.89 -2.18
CA LEU A 107 -5.45 6.95 -2.79
C LEU A 107 -6.25 8.08 -2.13
N SER A 108 -6.67 9.06 -2.92
CA SER A 108 -7.61 10.11 -2.51
C SER A 108 -8.95 9.88 -3.19
N VAL A 109 -10.01 9.83 -2.38
CA VAL A 109 -11.38 9.64 -2.83
C VAL A 109 -12.21 10.85 -2.42
N SER A 110 -13.07 11.33 -3.31
CA SER A 110 -13.96 12.46 -3.02
C SER A 110 -14.94 12.14 -1.88
N GLY A 111 -15.30 13.15 -1.08
CA GLY A 111 -16.27 13.04 0.01
C GLY A 111 -17.66 12.56 -0.43
N TRP A 112 -18.00 12.63 -1.72
CA TRP A 112 -19.22 12.02 -2.28
C TRP A 112 -19.32 10.49 -2.09
N TYR A 113 -18.19 9.84 -1.75
CA TYR A 113 -18.11 8.42 -1.44
C TYR A 113 -18.11 8.12 0.07
N PHE A 114 -18.36 9.12 0.93
CA PHE A 114 -18.41 8.92 2.38
C PHE A 114 -19.38 7.78 2.75
N GLY A 115 -18.87 6.78 3.47
CA GLY A 115 -19.61 5.57 3.86
C GLY A 115 -20.02 4.64 2.71
N LYS A 116 -19.53 4.87 1.48
CA LYS A 116 -19.86 4.05 0.29
C LYS A 116 -18.78 3.04 -0.08
N THR A 117 -17.58 3.20 0.48
CA THR A 117 -16.44 2.34 0.14
C THR A 117 -16.27 1.22 1.14
N ALA A 118 -15.65 0.12 0.73
CA ALA A 118 -15.08 -0.86 1.65
C ALA A 118 -13.85 -1.54 1.02
N GLY A 119 -12.99 -2.11 1.86
CA GLY A 119 -11.76 -2.79 1.47
C GLY A 119 -10.71 -2.68 2.56
N LEU A 120 -9.45 -2.98 2.23
CA LEU A 120 -8.32 -2.81 3.16
C LEU A 120 -8.10 -1.36 3.61
N LEU A 121 -8.62 -0.38 2.87
CA LEU A 121 -8.56 1.05 3.21
C LEU A 121 -9.78 1.52 4.04
N GLY A 122 -10.61 0.59 4.53
CA GLY A 122 -11.73 0.89 5.42
C GLY A 122 -13.01 1.32 4.72
N THR A 123 -13.98 1.77 5.53
CA THR A 123 -15.36 2.10 5.11
C THR A 123 -15.55 3.57 4.70
N PHE A 124 -14.56 4.42 5.00
CA PHE A 124 -14.57 5.86 4.73
C PHE A 124 -15.77 6.58 5.36
N ASN A 125 -16.12 6.23 6.60
CA ASN A 125 -17.20 6.84 7.39
C ASN A 125 -16.69 7.60 8.64
N ASN A 126 -15.37 7.77 8.78
CA ASN A 126 -14.71 8.36 9.94
C ASN A 126 -14.97 7.63 11.27
N GLU A 127 -15.29 6.34 11.25
CA GLU A 127 -15.50 5.52 12.44
C GLU A 127 -14.40 4.44 12.58
N PRO A 128 -13.33 4.72 13.36
CA PRO A 128 -12.21 3.78 13.49
C PRO A 128 -12.59 2.41 14.07
N SER A 129 -13.71 2.31 14.79
CA SER A 129 -14.14 1.04 15.38
C SER A 129 -14.58 0.00 14.35
N ASP A 130 -14.88 0.42 13.11
CA ASP A 130 -15.29 -0.49 12.03
C ASP A 130 -14.27 -0.69 10.91
N ASP A 131 -13.07 -0.10 11.03
CA ASP A 131 -12.03 -0.20 10.01
C ASP A 131 -11.57 -1.64 9.73
N LEU A 132 -11.75 -2.55 10.70
CA LEU A 132 -11.48 -3.99 10.55
C LEU A 132 -12.71 -4.81 10.13
N MET A 133 -13.70 -4.18 9.51
CA MET A 133 -14.89 -4.87 9.01
C MET A 133 -14.57 -5.81 7.85
N ARG A 134 -15.10 -7.03 7.91
CA ARG A 134 -14.97 -8.02 6.83
C ARG A 134 -15.99 -7.78 5.70
N PRO A 135 -15.79 -8.36 4.50
CA PRO A 135 -16.70 -8.16 3.36
C PRO A 135 -18.17 -8.51 3.60
N ARG A 136 -18.47 -9.41 4.54
CA ARG A 136 -19.85 -9.84 4.89
C ARG A 136 -20.36 -9.18 6.18
N GLY A 137 -19.73 -8.10 6.61
CA GLY A 137 -19.95 -7.50 7.91
C GLY A 137 -19.25 -8.23 9.05
N GLY A 138 -19.29 -7.63 10.23
CA GLY A 138 -18.66 -8.12 11.45
C GLY A 138 -17.16 -7.84 11.49
N LEU A 139 -16.68 -7.50 12.69
CA LEU A 139 -15.28 -7.16 12.94
C LEU A 139 -14.42 -8.42 13.04
N VAL A 140 -13.11 -8.26 12.84
CA VAL A 140 -12.10 -9.24 13.23
C VAL A 140 -11.16 -8.65 14.26
N ASP A 141 -10.71 -9.51 15.16
CA ASP A 141 -9.83 -9.10 16.26
C ASP A 141 -8.36 -9.00 15.84
N ASN A 142 -8.02 -9.42 14.62
CA ASN A 142 -6.64 -9.37 14.13
C ASN A 142 -6.51 -8.98 12.66
N VAL A 143 -5.46 -8.19 12.40
CA VAL A 143 -5.12 -7.64 11.08
C VAL A 143 -4.78 -8.73 10.07
N GLY A 144 -4.18 -9.84 10.50
CA GLY A 144 -3.85 -10.95 9.60
C GLY A 144 -5.08 -11.61 8.98
N GLN A 145 -6.11 -11.87 9.80
CA GLN A 145 -7.40 -12.37 9.33
C GLN A 145 -8.14 -11.30 8.53
N PHE A 146 -8.06 -10.03 8.91
CA PHE A 146 -8.64 -8.93 8.15
C PHE A 146 -8.12 -8.94 6.71
N VAL A 147 -6.79 -8.90 6.55
CA VAL A 147 -6.14 -8.89 5.22
C VAL A 147 -6.58 -10.09 4.38
N LYS A 148 -6.55 -11.29 4.99
CA LYS A 148 -6.95 -12.53 4.32
C LYS A 148 -8.41 -12.54 3.87
N LYS A 149 -9.31 -11.84 4.56
CA LYS A 149 -10.73 -11.78 4.19
C LYS A 149 -11.00 -10.90 2.98
N TRP A 150 -10.09 -9.99 2.64
CA TRP A 150 -10.17 -9.09 1.49
C TRP A 150 -9.36 -9.59 0.27
N GLU A 151 -8.83 -10.81 0.31
CA GLU A 151 -8.23 -11.49 -0.85
C GLU A 151 -9.32 -11.89 -1.86
N VAL A 152 -9.15 -11.47 -3.11
CA VAL A 152 -10.08 -11.76 -4.22
C VAL A 152 -9.65 -13.01 -4.97
N GLU A 153 -8.35 -13.23 -5.12
CA GLU A 153 -7.76 -14.42 -5.75
C GLU A 153 -6.78 -15.10 -4.79
N ARG A 154 -6.97 -16.42 -4.58
CA ARG A 154 -6.20 -17.19 -3.61
C ARG A 154 -4.95 -17.78 -4.25
N GLY A 155 -3.89 -17.00 -4.34
CA GLY A 155 -2.56 -17.49 -4.70
C GLY A 155 -1.73 -17.94 -3.48
N CYS A 156 -1.68 -17.12 -2.44
CA CYS A 156 -0.75 -17.35 -1.33
C CYS A 156 -1.37 -18.17 -0.20
N LYS A 157 -0.67 -19.25 0.20
CA LYS A 157 -0.95 -20.01 1.44
C LYS A 157 0.07 -19.73 2.55
N GLY A 158 0.75 -18.58 2.49
CA GLY A 158 1.73 -18.18 3.49
C GLY A 158 1.07 -17.56 4.74
N PRO A 159 1.71 -17.63 5.92
CA PRO A 159 1.25 -16.89 7.09
C PRO A 159 1.42 -15.38 6.87
N VAL A 160 0.41 -14.58 7.23
CA VAL A 160 0.57 -13.12 7.29
C VAL A 160 1.53 -12.82 8.44
N ARG A 161 2.72 -12.31 8.11
CA ARG A 161 3.70 -11.89 9.13
C ARG A 161 3.33 -10.50 9.61
N VAL A 162 2.76 -10.42 10.80
CA VAL A 162 2.65 -9.13 11.49
C VAL A 162 4.04 -8.81 12.03
N ILE A 163 4.63 -7.71 11.55
CA ILE A 163 5.91 -7.22 12.06
C ILE A 163 5.64 -6.68 13.46
N HIS A 164 6.21 -7.32 14.48
CA HIS A 164 6.13 -6.86 15.87
C HIS A 164 7.17 -5.78 16.15
N ASP A 165 6.82 -4.86 17.04
CA ASP A 165 7.72 -3.77 17.45
C ASP A 165 8.96 -4.33 18.15
N ARG A 166 10.14 -4.01 17.63
CA ARG A 166 11.39 -4.06 18.40
C ARG A 166 11.85 -2.64 18.60
N ALA A 167 11.55 -2.07 19.77
CA ALA A 167 11.98 -0.73 20.12
C ALA A 167 13.45 -0.75 20.57
N THR A 168 14.30 0.02 19.90
CA THR A 168 15.58 0.46 20.46
C THR A 168 15.45 1.91 20.92
N GLU A 169 15.77 2.13 22.19
CA GLU A 169 15.85 3.46 22.80
C GLU A 169 16.94 4.28 22.07
N GLY A 170 16.63 5.52 21.67
CA GLY A 170 17.58 6.39 20.95
C GLY A 170 17.50 6.39 19.41
N SER A 171 16.52 5.71 18.80
CA SER A 171 16.34 5.72 17.34
C SER A 171 15.87 7.08 16.78
N LEU A 172 16.07 7.31 15.47
CA LEU A 172 15.49 8.45 14.75
C LEU A 172 13.98 8.57 14.97
N CYS A 173 13.27 7.45 15.16
CA CYS A 173 11.86 7.43 15.47
C CYS A 173 11.53 8.16 16.79
N HIS A 174 12.38 8.00 17.81
CA HIS A 174 12.24 8.73 19.07
C HIS A 174 12.48 10.23 18.88
N LEU A 175 13.51 10.59 18.11
CA LEU A 175 13.85 11.99 17.85
C LEU A 175 12.70 12.72 17.14
N TYR A 176 12.15 12.14 16.08
CA TYR A 176 11.11 12.79 15.29
C TYR A 176 9.71 12.74 15.92
N PHE A 177 9.34 11.65 16.59
CA PHE A 177 7.95 11.45 17.03
C PHE A 177 7.72 11.53 18.54
N LYS A 178 8.77 11.74 19.35
CA LYS A 178 8.64 11.84 20.82
C LYS A 178 9.30 13.07 21.41
N LYS A 179 10.38 13.60 20.84
CA LYS A 179 11.02 14.79 21.39
C LYS A 179 10.22 16.08 21.09
N GLY A 180 10.25 17.00 22.06
CA GLY A 180 9.58 18.30 21.98
C GLY A 180 10.28 19.35 21.12
N ASP A 181 11.54 19.11 20.72
CA ASP A 181 12.29 19.93 19.76
C ASP A 181 12.16 19.42 18.31
N SER A 182 11.33 18.39 18.09
CA SER A 182 11.12 17.85 16.75
C SER A 182 10.43 18.87 15.83
N PRO A 183 10.85 18.97 14.56
CA PRO A 183 10.17 19.80 13.56
C PRO A 183 8.73 19.33 13.28
N LEU A 184 8.35 18.13 13.71
CA LEU A 184 7.00 17.58 13.54
C LEU A 184 6.03 17.97 14.66
N VAL A 185 6.51 18.56 15.76
CA VAL A 185 5.69 18.96 16.92
C VAL A 185 4.49 19.83 16.54
N PRO A 186 4.61 20.83 15.64
CA PRO A 186 3.47 21.62 15.19
C PRO A 186 2.38 20.80 14.50
N GLY A 187 2.60 19.55 14.10
CA GLY A 187 1.58 18.68 13.52
C GLY A 187 0.85 17.78 14.53
N PHE A 188 1.40 17.60 15.75
CA PHE A 188 0.91 16.60 16.71
C PHE A 188 -0.45 16.93 17.33
N TRP A 189 -0.85 18.20 17.31
CA TRP A 189 -2.20 18.59 17.74
C TRP A 189 -3.27 18.20 16.71
N LYS A 190 -2.89 18.12 15.43
CA LYS A 190 -3.80 17.73 14.34
C LYS A 190 -3.91 16.21 14.21
N GLU A 191 -2.81 15.49 14.45
CA GLU A 191 -2.80 14.03 14.40
C GLU A 191 -1.81 13.44 15.42
N SER A 192 -2.25 12.40 16.13
CA SER A 192 -1.41 11.71 17.12
C SER A 192 -0.15 11.11 16.48
N PRO A 193 1.05 11.33 17.04
CA PRO A 193 2.29 10.77 16.49
C PRO A 193 2.43 9.26 16.68
N ARG A 194 1.56 8.63 17.49
CA ARG A 194 1.71 7.23 17.92
C ARG A 194 1.81 6.25 16.74
N HIS A 195 0.84 6.28 15.83
CA HIS A 195 0.81 5.34 14.69
C HIS A 195 2.05 5.46 13.80
N ARG A 196 2.48 6.68 13.51
CA ARG A 196 3.65 6.95 12.64
C ARG A 196 4.96 6.55 13.31
N ARG A 197 5.06 6.79 14.63
CA ARG A 197 6.18 6.33 15.44
C ARG A 197 6.28 4.81 15.43
N ASP A 198 5.17 4.12 15.66
CA ASP A 198 5.15 2.66 15.74
C ASP A 198 5.52 2.04 14.38
N MET A 199 5.04 2.63 13.26
CA MET A 199 5.47 2.26 11.91
C MET A 199 6.98 2.45 11.70
N CYS A 200 7.54 3.61 12.09
CA CYS A 200 8.98 3.88 12.01
C CYS A 200 9.81 2.84 12.78
N LEU A 201 9.37 2.46 13.98
CA LEU A 201 10.07 1.47 14.80
C LEU A 201 10.09 0.09 14.12
N ARG A 202 9.01 -0.30 13.42
CA ARG A 202 8.96 -1.56 12.67
C ARG A 202 9.88 -1.57 11.46
N GLU A 203 9.92 -0.47 10.71
CA GLU A 203 10.80 -0.35 9.54
C GLU A 203 12.28 -0.35 9.94
N THR A 204 12.64 0.44 10.96
CA THR A 204 14.02 0.51 11.44
C THR A 204 14.50 -0.81 12.07
N ALA A 205 13.61 -1.55 12.72
CA ALA A 205 13.91 -2.91 13.21
C ALA A 205 14.20 -3.91 12.08
N GLY A 206 13.59 -3.73 10.89
CA GLY A 206 13.85 -4.56 9.71
C GLY A 206 15.19 -4.25 9.03
N LEU A 207 15.69 -3.02 9.16
CA LEU A 207 16.97 -2.57 8.59
C LEU A 207 18.18 -2.91 9.47
N ALA A 208 17.97 -3.15 10.77
CA ALA A 208 19.02 -3.60 11.70
C ALA A 208 19.37 -5.09 11.49
N ARG A 209 19.88 -5.44 10.30
CA ARG A 209 20.76 -6.61 10.13
C ARG A 209 22.19 -6.14 10.38
N PRO A 210 23.00 -6.84 11.20
CA PRO A 210 24.37 -6.41 11.46
C PRO A 210 25.21 -6.59 10.19
N GLU A 211 25.59 -5.48 9.56
CA GLU A 211 26.84 -5.43 8.79
C GLU A 211 27.98 -5.51 9.81
N GLY A 212 28.82 -6.55 9.70
CA GLY A 212 30.03 -6.69 10.53
C GLY A 212 29.99 -7.83 11.55
N ALA A 213 29.89 -9.08 11.09
CA ALA A 213 30.62 -10.18 11.73
C ALA A 213 31.92 -10.36 10.95
N GLY A 214 32.86 -9.44 11.18
CA GLY A 214 34.23 -9.54 10.69
C GLY A 214 34.98 -10.66 11.40
N LEU A 215 35.55 -11.54 10.58
CA LEU A 215 36.84 -12.23 10.72
C LEU A 215 37.72 -11.90 11.96
N LEU A 216 38.32 -12.99 12.47
CA LEU A 216 39.51 -13.16 13.33
C LEU A 216 39.29 -13.24 14.86
N GLU A 217 39.31 -14.47 15.38
CA GLU A 217 40.30 -15.03 16.34
C GLU A 217 40.16 -16.57 16.23
N GLY A 218 41.17 -17.43 16.21
CA GLY A 218 42.60 -17.29 16.40
C GLY A 218 43.26 -18.63 16.04
N ILE A 219 44.53 -18.53 15.71
CA ILE A 219 45.45 -19.63 15.44
C ILE A 219 45.73 -20.34 16.77
N SER A 220 45.55 -21.65 16.82
CA SER A 220 46.34 -22.62 17.60
C SER A 220 46.04 -24.02 17.10
#